data_AF-A0A6J4QE07-F1
#
_entry.id   AF-A0A6J4QE07-F1
#
_cell.length_a   1.000
_cell.length_b   1.000
_cell.length_c   1.000
_cell.angle_alpha   90.00
_cell.angle_beta   90.00
_cell.angle_gamma   90.00
#
_symmetry.space_group_name_H-M   'P 1'
#
loop_
_entity.id
_entity.type
_entity.pdbx_description
1 polymer ?
#
loop_
_entity_poly.entity_id
_entity_poly.type
_entity_poly.pdbx_seq_one_letter_code
_entity_poly.pdbx_strand_id
1 'polypeptide(L)'
;MGVLSLAIWTPILFGVVLLALGRDDQARTVRWIALIGSVVGFLVTLPLYGAFKLGTAEMQFVEKAPWIERFNIHYHLGLDGISFWFELLTAFITVVVVISAWE
;
A
#
# COMPACT_ATOMS: atom_id res chain seq x y z
N MET A 1 14.05 1.78 -2.54
CA MET A 1 12.62 2.00 -2.84
C MET A 1 12.09 2.93 -1.79
N GLY A 2 11.34 3.98 -2.14
CA GLY A 2 10.77 4.84 -1.12
C GLY A 2 9.54 4.19 -0.48
N VAL A 3 9.00 4.86 0.53
CA VAL A 3 7.91 4.35 1.36
C VAL A 3 6.62 4.21 0.56
N LEU A 4 6.37 5.08 -0.43
CA LEU A 4 5.17 5.02 -1.27
C LEU A 4 5.23 3.81 -2.21
N SER A 5 6.40 3.54 -2.80
CA SER A 5 6.60 2.30 -3.55
C SER A 5 6.30 1.08 -2.69
N LEU A 6 6.81 1.04 -1.45
CA LEU A 6 6.56 -0.09 -0.55
C LEU A 6 5.07 -0.23 -0.21
N ALA A 7 4.37 0.88 0.04
CA ALA A 7 2.93 0.88 0.32
C ALA A 7 2.12 0.31 -0.86
N ILE A 8 2.50 0.62 -2.11
CA ILE A 8 1.85 0.09 -3.32
C ILE A 8 2.19 -1.38 -3.55
N TRP A 9 3.46 -1.76 -3.45
CA TRP A 9 3.92 -3.10 -3.84
C TRP A 9 3.63 -4.18 -2.80
N THR A 10 3.53 -3.82 -1.52
CA THR A 10 3.22 -4.76 -0.43
C THR A 10 1.90 -5.52 -0.66
N PRO A 11 0.73 -4.85 -0.80
CA PRO A 11 -0.52 -5.55 -1.04
C PRO A 11 -0.53 -6.32 -2.37
N ILE A 12 0.16 -5.84 -3.41
CA ILE A 12 0.31 -6.55 -4.69
C ILE A 12 1.05 -7.87 -4.48
N LEU A 13 2.16 -7.86 -3.72
CA LEU A 13 2.92 -9.06 -3.42
C LEU A 13 2.07 -10.09 -2.67
N PHE A 14 1.36 -9.67 -1.62
CA PHE A 14 0.45 -10.55 -0.90
C PHE A 14 -0.70 -11.05 -1.79
N GLY A 15 -1.22 -10.23 -2.69
CA GLY A 15 -2.21 -10.62 -3.69
C GLY A 15 -1.71 -11.73 -4.61
N VAL A 16 -0.46 -11.63 -5.12
CA VAL A 16 0.17 -12.68 -5.94
C VAL A 16 0.37 -13.96 -5.13
N VAL A 17 0.82 -13.86 -3.87
CA VAL A 17 0.95 -15.03 -2.98
C VAL A 17 -0.41 -15.70 -2.75
N LEU A 18 -1.47 -14.92 -2.53
CA LEU A 18 -2.83 -15.44 -2.38
C LEU A 18 -3.34 -16.09 -3.66
N LEU A 19 -3.06 -15.53 -4.83
CA LEU A 19 -3.42 -16.14 -6.11
C LEU A 19 -2.70 -17.47 -6.34
N ALA A 20 -1.43 -17.58 -5.94
CA ALA A 20 -0.65 -18.81 -6.07
C ALA A 20 -1.08 -19.91 -5.08
N LEU A 21 -1.58 -19.52 -3.89
CA LEU A 21 -2.00 -20.44 -2.81
C LEU A 21 -3.52 -20.63 -2.72
N GLY A 22 -4.29 -19.91 -3.52
CA GLY A 22 -5.75 -19.85 -3.49
C GLY A 22 -6.37 -21.18 -3.90
N ARG A 23 -6.60 -22.05 -2.91
CA ARG A 23 -7.32 -23.31 -3.07
C ARG A 23 -8.42 -23.40 -2.03
N ASP A 24 -9.58 -23.89 -2.43
CA ASP A 24 -10.76 -24.01 -1.55
C ASP A 24 -10.51 -24.92 -0.34
N ASP A 25 -9.59 -25.87 -0.46
CA ASP A 25 -9.15 -26.76 0.63
C ASP A 25 -8.35 -26.03 1.74
N GLN A 26 -7.88 -24.81 1.48
CA GLN A 26 -7.01 -24.03 2.37
C GLN A 26 -7.59 -22.65 2.74
N ALA A 27 -8.92 -22.50 2.72
CA ALA A 27 -9.60 -21.23 3.01
C ALA A 27 -9.11 -20.53 4.29
N ARG A 28 -8.84 -21.29 5.38
CA ARG A 28 -8.31 -20.73 6.63
C ARG A 28 -6.92 -20.09 6.45
N THR A 29 -6.03 -20.74 5.73
CA THR A 29 -4.66 -20.26 5.49
C THR A 29 -4.68 -18.99 4.64
N VAL A 30 -5.50 -18.99 3.58
CA VAL A 30 -5.69 -17.84 2.68
C VAL A 30 -6.21 -16.62 3.46
N ARG A 31 -7.20 -16.80 4.36
CA ARG A 31 -7.73 -15.72 5.22
C ARG A 31 -6.65 -15.11 6.12
N TRP A 32 -5.83 -15.94 6.76
CA TRP A 32 -4.72 -15.45 7.59
C TRP A 32 -3.64 -14.72 6.80
N ILE A 33 -3.28 -15.21 5.60
CA ILE A 33 -2.32 -14.54 4.73
C ILE A 33 -2.86 -13.17 4.29
N ALA A 34 -4.14 -13.08 3.94
CA ALA A 34 -4.79 -11.82 3.57
C ALA A 34 -4.77 -10.82 4.75
N LEU A 35 -5.01 -11.28 5.98
CA LEU A 35 -4.94 -10.43 7.16
C LEU A 35 -3.53 -9.93 7.45
N ILE A 36 -2.55 -10.84 7.41
CA ILE A 36 -1.15 -10.47 7.61
C ILE A 36 -0.75 -9.47 6.53
N GLY A 37 -1.13 -9.70 5.28
CA GLY A 37 -0.86 -8.80 4.17
C GLY A 37 -1.46 -7.42 4.33
N SER A 38 -2.73 -7.33 4.76
CA SER A 38 -3.39 -6.04 4.99
C SER A 38 -2.79 -5.29 6.18
N VAL A 39 -2.49 -5.99 7.29
CA VAL A 39 -1.84 -5.39 8.47
C VAL A 39 -0.44 -4.92 8.13
N VAL A 40 0.36 -5.71 7.43
CA VAL A 40 1.71 -5.30 6.99
C VAL A 40 1.62 -4.10 6.05
N GLY A 41 0.69 -4.10 5.10
CA GLY A 41 0.43 -2.94 4.22
C GLY A 41 0.10 -1.67 5.01
N PHE A 42 -0.73 -1.77 6.05
CA PHE A 42 -1.02 -0.65 6.94
C PHE A 42 0.19 -0.20 7.77
N LEU A 43 0.98 -1.13 8.31
CA LEU A 43 2.18 -0.77 9.07
C LEU A 43 3.21 -0.03 8.22
N VAL A 44 3.30 -0.33 6.92
CA VAL A 44 4.19 0.37 5.98
C VAL A 44 3.80 1.84 5.78
N THR A 45 2.52 2.20 5.95
CA THR A 45 2.06 3.59 5.80
C THR A 45 2.22 4.42 7.07
N LEU A 46 2.35 3.81 8.26
CA LEU A 46 2.48 4.54 9.54
C LEU A 46 3.67 5.52 9.62
N PRO A 47 4.88 5.21 9.09
CA PRO A 47 5.97 6.18 9.08
C PRO A 47 5.64 7.48 8.34
N LEU A 48 4.73 7.44 7.37
CA LEU A 48 4.28 8.64 6.66
C LEU A 48 3.60 9.62 7.62
N TYR A 49 2.82 9.11 8.59
CA TYR A 49 2.13 9.96 9.56
C TYR A 49 3.08 10.76 10.44
N GLY A 50 4.14 10.13 10.93
CA GLY A 50 5.12 10.79 11.79
C GLY A 50 6.04 11.77 11.06
N ALA A 51 6.23 11.59 9.75
CA ALA A 51 7.17 12.38 8.95
C ALA A 51 6.50 13.45 8.06
N PHE A 52 5.17 13.43 7.92
CA PHE A 52 4.44 14.41 7.10
C PHE A 52 4.44 15.80 7.76
N LYS A 53 4.91 16.81 7.02
CA LYS A 53 4.95 18.22 7.48
C LYS A 53 3.68 18.95 7.09
N LEU A 54 2.97 19.49 8.07
CA LEU A 54 1.82 20.35 7.83
C LEU A 54 2.26 21.79 7.55
N GLY A 55 1.43 22.57 6.83
CA GLY A 55 1.68 23.98 6.56
C GLY A 55 2.54 24.28 5.33
N THR A 56 2.80 23.28 4.48
CA THR A 56 3.42 23.45 3.15
C THR A 56 2.49 22.94 2.05
N ALA A 57 2.56 23.56 0.88
CA ALA A 57 1.88 23.11 -0.34
C ALA A 57 2.77 22.18 -1.21
N GLU A 58 3.98 21.89 -0.75
CA GLU A 58 4.91 21.00 -1.47
C GLU A 58 4.46 19.54 -1.42
N MET A 59 4.71 18.82 -2.51
CA MET A 59 4.60 17.37 -2.55
C MET A 59 5.67 16.74 -1.65
N GLN A 60 5.28 15.83 -0.79
CA GLN A 60 6.16 15.14 0.15
C GLN A 60 6.34 13.67 -0.24
N PHE A 61 7.38 13.03 0.29
CA PHE A 61 7.74 11.64 -0.03
C PHE A 61 7.89 11.38 -1.54
N VAL A 62 8.44 12.36 -2.27
CA VAL A 62 8.51 12.30 -3.73
C VAL A 62 9.48 11.22 -4.18
N GLU A 63 8.99 10.30 -5.01
CA GLU A 63 9.79 9.27 -5.67
C GLU A 63 9.72 9.50 -7.17
N LYS A 64 10.86 9.66 -7.84
CA LYS A 64 10.91 9.84 -9.29
C LYS A 64 11.91 8.88 -9.90
N ALA A 65 11.41 7.90 -10.65
CA ALA A 65 12.22 6.96 -11.41
C ALA A 65 11.81 6.98 -12.89
N PRO A 66 12.76 6.83 -13.84
CA PRO A 66 12.42 6.67 -15.24
C PRO A 66 11.64 5.35 -15.43
N TRP A 67 10.52 5.41 -16.15
CA TRP A 67 9.75 4.22 -16.52
C TRP A 67 9.94 3.91 -18.01
N ILE A 68 9.72 4.89 -18.89
CA ILE A 68 9.99 4.76 -20.33
C ILE A 68 10.71 6.01 -20.80
N GLU A 69 12.05 5.95 -20.81
CA GLU A 69 12.93 7.09 -21.10
C GLU A 69 12.68 7.72 -22.46
N ARG A 70 12.42 6.90 -23.49
CA ARG A 70 12.14 7.37 -24.86
C ARG A 70 10.99 8.37 -24.93
N PHE A 71 10.01 8.24 -24.04
CA PHE A 71 8.83 9.09 -23.98
C PHE A 71 8.87 10.07 -22.80
N ASN A 72 9.99 10.16 -22.08
CA ASN A 72 10.12 10.98 -20.88
C ASN A 72 9.08 10.63 -19.79
N ILE A 73 8.63 9.36 -19.74
CA ILE A 73 7.64 8.87 -18.77
C ILE A 73 8.35 8.42 -17.51
N HIS A 74 7.85 8.90 -16.37
CA HIS A 74 8.41 8.64 -15.05
C HIS A 74 7.38 8.01 -14.12
N TYR A 75 7.83 7.08 -13.30
CA TYR A 75 7.15 6.71 -12.07
C TYR A 75 7.39 7.84 -11.06
N HIS A 76 6.47 8.80 -11.05
CA HIS A 76 6.54 9.98 -10.21
C HIS A 76 5.44 9.92 -9.15
N LEU A 77 5.81 9.55 -7.94
CA LEU A 77 4.94 9.50 -6.79
C LEU A 77 5.22 10.68 -5.87
N GLY A 78 4.22 11.04 -5.07
CA GLY A 78 4.33 11.96 -3.96
C GLY A 78 2.97 12.08 -3.28
N LEU A 79 2.96 12.65 -2.07
CA LEU A 79 1.75 12.93 -1.33
C LEU A 79 1.58 14.42 -1.12
N ASP A 80 0.37 14.92 -1.40
CA ASP A 80 -0.09 16.22 -0.91
C ASP A 80 -0.90 16.04 0.39
N GLY A 81 -1.45 17.14 0.91
CA GLY A 81 -2.26 17.12 2.13
C GLY A 81 -3.55 16.30 2.05
N ILE A 82 -4.07 16.03 0.85
CA ILE A 82 -5.32 15.26 0.65
C ILE A 82 -4.99 13.78 0.47
N SER A 83 -4.10 13.45 -0.47
CA SER A 83 -3.65 12.09 -0.76
C SER A 83 -3.05 11.41 0.47
N PHE A 84 -2.38 12.16 1.34
CA PHE A 84 -1.86 11.64 2.61
C PHE A 84 -2.94 10.96 3.47
N TRP A 85 -4.10 11.61 3.65
CA TRP A 85 -5.18 11.03 4.44
C TRP A 85 -5.84 9.84 3.74
N PHE A 86 -5.99 9.92 2.41
CA PHE A 86 -6.55 8.80 1.65
C PHE A 86 -5.65 7.58 1.62
N GLU A 87 -4.33 7.74 1.63
CA GLU A 87 -3.39 6.62 1.70
C GLU A 87 -3.54 5.86 3.03
N LEU A 88 -3.50 6.58 4.15
CA LEU A 88 -3.69 6.00 5.48
C LEU A 88 -5.08 5.36 5.63
N LEU A 89 -6.12 6.03 5.14
CA LEU A 89 -7.50 5.55 5.20
C LEU A 89 -7.68 4.27 4.37
N THR A 90 -7.15 4.22 3.15
CA THR A 90 -7.23 3.06 2.27
C THR A 90 -6.57 1.83 2.92
N ALA A 91 -5.36 2.00 3.46
CA ALA A 91 -4.64 0.93 4.12
C ALA A 91 -5.38 0.42 5.38
N PHE A 92 -5.94 1.34 6.18
CA PHE A 92 -6.75 1.00 7.35
C PHE A 92 -8.05 0.27 6.99
N ILE A 93 -8.82 0.79 6.02
CA ILE A 93 -10.08 0.18 5.58
C ILE A 93 -9.82 -1.22 5.01
N THR A 94 -8.70 -1.43 4.32
CA THR A 94 -8.35 -2.77 3.79
C THR A 94 -8.25 -3.80 4.91
N VAL A 95 -7.67 -3.45 6.07
CA VAL A 95 -7.65 -4.34 7.24
C VAL A 95 -9.07 -4.65 7.72
N VAL A 96 -9.93 -3.63 7.84
CA VAL A 96 -11.32 -3.79 8.27
C VAL A 96 -12.10 -4.68 7.31
N VAL A 97 -11.95 -4.48 6.00
CA VAL A 97 -12.63 -5.28 4.97
C VAL A 97 -12.21 -6.75 5.05
N VAL A 98 -10.91 -7.04 5.19
CA VAL A 98 -10.43 -8.41 5.33
C VAL A 98 -10.98 -9.09 6.58
N ILE A 99 -11.05 -8.37 7.71
CA ILE A 99 -11.65 -8.89 8.94
C ILE A 99 -13.17 -9.11 8.76
N SER A 100 -13.86 -8.22 8.05
CA SER A 100 -15.30 -8.36 7.80
C SER A 100 -15.64 -9.53 6.87
N ALA A 101 -14.71 -9.91 5.99
CA ALA A 101 -14.85 -11.02 5.05
C ALA A 101 -14.41 -12.38 5.63
N TRP A 102 -14.30 -12.49 6.96
CA TRP A 102 -13.82 -13.71 7.61
C TRP A 102 -14.86 -14.82 7.71
N GLU A 103 -16.13 -14.51 7.47
CA GLU A 103 -17.21 -15.50 7.28
C GLU A 103 -17.48 -15.65 5.79
#